data_AF-A0A2S6AZV6-F1
#
_entry.id   AF-A0A2S6AZV6-F1
#
_cell.length_a   1.000
_cell.length_b   1.000
_cell.length_c   1.000
_cell.angle_alpha   90.00
_cell.angle_beta   90.00
_cell.angle_gamma   90.00
#
_symmetry.space_group_name_H-M   'P 1'
#
loop_
_entity.id
_entity.type
_entity.pdbx_description
1 polymer ?
#
loop_
_entity_poly.entity_id
_entity_poly.type
_entity_poly.pdbx_seq_one_letter_code
_entity_poly.pdbx_strand_id
1 'polypeptide(L)'
;PKHQREVEDRLKEALKQDRARVQIGRISRFGLLEMSRQRLRPSLGEATQIVCPRCEGHGHIRGVESLSLSTLRLIEEHAMK
;
A
#
# COMPACT_ATOMS: atom_id res chain seq x y z
N PRO A 1 -0.66 9.08 -26.92
CA PRO A 1 -0.31 9.26 -25.49
C PRO A 1 0.64 10.45 -25.24
N LYS A 2 0.33 11.64 -25.81
CA LYS A 2 1.12 12.87 -25.59
C LYS A 2 1.09 13.28 -24.12
N HIS A 3 -0.11 13.33 -23.53
CA HIS A 3 -0.28 13.70 -22.12
C HIS A 3 0.38 12.70 -21.15
N GLN A 4 0.38 11.40 -21.46
CA GLN A 4 1.06 10.41 -20.62
C GLN A 4 2.57 10.69 -20.54
N ARG A 5 3.19 10.94 -21.70
CA ARG A 5 4.62 11.24 -21.77
C ARG A 5 4.95 12.57 -21.10
N GLU A 6 4.11 13.58 -21.27
CA GLU A 6 4.25 14.87 -20.56
C GLU A 6 4.20 14.70 -19.03
N VAL A 7 3.31 13.83 -18.53
CA VAL A 7 3.24 13.50 -17.09
C VAL A 7 4.49 12.75 -16.62
N GLU A 8 4.94 11.74 -17.36
CA GLU A 8 6.17 10.98 -17.06
C GLU A 8 7.41 11.90 -17.03
N ASP A 9 7.57 12.75 -18.05
CA ASP A 9 8.68 13.69 -18.16
C ASP A 9 8.63 14.73 -17.03
N ARG A 10 7.44 15.27 -16.72
CA ARG A 10 7.27 16.23 -15.62
C ARG A 10 7.64 15.62 -14.26
N LEU A 11 7.25 14.38 -14.01
CA LEU A 11 7.59 13.66 -12.78
C LEU A 11 9.10 13.41 -12.69
N LYS A 12 9.72 12.99 -13.79
CA LYS A 12 11.17 12.78 -13.88
C LYS A 12 11.95 14.07 -13.59
N GLU A 13 11.52 15.19 -14.15
CA GLU A 13 12.13 16.50 -13.88
C GLU A 13 11.98 16.92 -12.41
N ALA A 14 10.79 16.73 -11.81
CA ALA A 14 10.55 17.07 -10.40
C ALA A 14 11.45 16.28 -9.44
N LEU A 15 11.80 15.04 -9.79
CA LEU A 15 12.60 14.15 -8.94
C LEU A 15 14.12 14.32 -9.13
N LYS A 16 14.60 15.18 -10.05
CA LYS A 16 16.04 15.43 -10.24
C LYS A 16 16.74 16.03 -9.02
N GLN A 17 16.00 16.76 -8.19
CA GLN A 17 16.53 17.39 -6.97
C GLN A 17 16.54 16.44 -5.77
N ASP A 18 15.90 15.27 -5.89
CA ASP A 18 15.90 14.27 -4.83
C ASP A 18 17.30 13.66 -4.71
N ARG A 19 17.81 13.58 -3.48
CA ARG A 19 19.14 13.03 -3.18
C ARG A 19 19.15 11.50 -3.25
N ALA A 20 17.99 10.86 -3.11
CA ALA A 20 17.90 9.41 -3.23
C ALA A 20 17.95 8.99 -4.70
N ARG A 21 18.57 7.83 -5.00
CA ARG A 21 18.44 7.24 -6.33
C ARG A 21 16.98 6.87 -6.60
N VAL A 22 16.41 7.40 -7.69
CA VAL A 22 15.04 7.10 -8.13
C VAL A 22 15.05 6.48 -9.51
N GLN A 23 14.25 5.42 -9.70
CA GLN A 23 13.98 4.80 -10.98
C GLN A 23 12.48 4.91 -11.26
N ILE A 24 12.12 5.31 -12.48
CA ILE A 24 10.74 5.57 -12.89
C ILE A 24 10.49 4.77 -14.18
N GLY A 25 9.40 4.00 -14.19
CA GLY A 25 8.92 3.27 -15.36
C GLY A 25 8.05 4.15 -16.27
N ARG A 26 7.28 3.50 -17.16
CA ARG A 26 6.23 4.14 -17.95
C ARG A 26 4.85 3.84 -17.37
N ILE A 27 3.87 4.65 -17.72
CA ILE A 27 2.46 4.37 -17.41
C ILE A 27 2.05 3.08 -18.12
N SER A 28 1.63 2.09 -17.33
CA SER A 28 1.22 0.77 -17.80
C SER A 28 -0.09 0.82 -18.59
N ARG A 29 -0.45 -0.29 -19.24
CA ARG A 29 -1.76 -0.43 -19.89
C ARG A 29 -2.93 -0.26 -18.91
N PHE A 30 -2.71 -0.52 -17.62
CA PHE A 30 -3.68 -0.33 -16.55
C PHE A 30 -3.70 1.10 -15.99
N GLY A 31 -2.88 2.01 -16.51
CA GLY A 31 -2.80 3.40 -16.05
C GLY A 31 -1.96 3.61 -14.79
N LEU A 32 -1.19 2.59 -14.36
CA LEU A 32 -0.32 2.67 -13.19
C LEU A 32 1.10 3.08 -13.58
N LEU A 33 1.75 3.90 -12.76
CA LEU A 33 3.15 4.28 -12.93
C LEU A 33 3.96 3.68 -11.78
N GLU A 34 4.89 2.79 -12.13
CA GLU A 34 5.79 2.16 -11.15
C GLU A 34 7.05 3.01 -10.97
N MET A 35 7.48 3.14 -9.72
CA MET A 35 8.75 3.80 -9.38
C MET A 35 9.39 3.16 -8.15
N SER A 36 10.72 3.21 -8.10
CA SER A 36 11.52 2.77 -6.97
C SER A 36 12.39 3.92 -6.48
N ARG A 37 12.42 4.13 -5.17
CA ARG A 37 13.20 5.18 -4.51
C ARG A 37 14.08 4.56 -3.43
N GLN A 38 15.38 4.87 -3.47
CA GLN A 38 16.34 4.40 -2.47
C GLN A 38 15.99 4.90 -1.07
N ARG A 39 15.97 3.98 -0.09
CA ARG A 39 15.78 4.33 1.32
C ARG A 39 17.10 4.84 1.92
N LEU A 40 17.14 6.13 2.27
CA LEU A 40 18.30 6.75 2.93
C LEU A 40 18.17 6.79 4.46
N ARG A 41 16.93 6.84 4.96
CA ARG A 41 16.55 6.95 6.38
C ARG A 41 15.22 6.23 6.59
N PRO A 42 14.83 5.91 7.84
CA PRO A 42 13.46 5.49 8.14
C PRO A 42 12.45 6.49 7.58
N SER A 43 11.32 5.97 7.10
CA SER A 43 10.22 6.82 6.66
C SER A 43 9.58 7.55 7.85
N LEU A 44 8.83 8.63 7.58
CA LEU A 44 8.12 9.36 8.64
C LEU A 44 7.15 8.44 9.40
N GLY A 45 6.47 7.54 8.68
CA GLY A 45 5.57 6.55 9.28
C GLY A 45 6.30 5.62 10.23
N GLU A 46 7.43 5.05 9.82
CA GLU A 46 8.26 4.20 10.68
C GLU A 46 8.80 4.96 11.91
N ALA A 47 9.07 6.25 11.78
CA ALA A 47 9.68 7.05 12.86
C ALA A 47 8.66 7.62 13.86
N THR A 48 7.41 7.85 13.45
CA THR A 48 6.44 8.63 14.24
C THR A 48 5.09 7.96 14.45
N GLN A 49 4.78 6.91 13.70
CA GLN A 49 3.47 6.27 13.72
C GLN A 49 3.56 4.88 14.34
N ILE A 50 2.45 4.45 14.92
CA ILE A 50 2.24 3.06 15.35
C ILE A 50 1.25 2.39 14.42
N VAL A 51 1.32 1.06 14.33
CA VAL A 51 0.30 0.28 13.63
C VAL A 51 -1.03 0.45 14.36
N CYS A 52 -2.11 0.68 13.62
CA CYS A 52 -3.45 0.84 14.20
C CYS A 52 -3.82 -0.42 15.00
N PRO A 53 -4.10 -0.32 16.33
CA PRO A 53 -4.37 -1.50 17.16
C PRO A 53 -5.71 -2.16 16.87
N ARG A 54 -6.61 -1.47 16.14
CA ARG A 54 -7.96 -1.97 15.85
C ARG A 54 -8.02 -2.85 14.61
N CYS A 55 -7.26 -2.50 13.58
CA CYS A 55 -7.25 -3.22 12.31
C CYS A 55 -5.86 -3.75 11.96
N GLU A 56 -4.86 -3.58 12.81
CA GLU A 56 -3.50 -4.07 12.62
C GLU A 56 -2.87 -3.64 11.28
N GLY A 57 -3.26 -2.46 10.78
CA GLY A 57 -2.79 -1.91 9.50
C GLY A 57 -3.57 -2.36 8.25
N HIS A 58 -4.60 -3.21 8.37
CA HIS A 58 -5.42 -3.66 7.24
C HIS A 58 -6.29 -2.54 6.64
N GLY A 59 -6.63 -1.50 7.42
CA GLY A 59 -7.46 -0.39 6.97
C GLY A 59 -8.97 -0.66 6.92
N HIS A 60 -9.40 -1.90 7.18
CA HIS A 60 -10.81 -2.28 7.28
C HIS A 60 -11.04 -3.26 8.43
N ILE A 61 -12.28 -3.31 8.93
CA ILE A 61 -12.71 -4.24 9.99
C ILE A 61 -13.81 -5.11 9.42
N ARG A 62 -13.72 -6.43 9.65
CA ARG A 62 -14.73 -7.38 9.20
C ARG A 62 -16.08 -7.07 9.84
N GLY A 63 -17.15 -7.10 9.03
CA GLY A 63 -18.52 -6.88 9.50
C GLY A 63 -18.95 -7.90 10.55
N VAL A 64 -19.85 -7.48 11.44
CA VAL A 64 -20.29 -8.28 12.60
C VAL A 64 -20.93 -9.59 12.16
N GLU A 65 -21.75 -9.58 11.11
CA GLU A 65 -22.43 -10.76 10.60
C GLU A 65 -21.43 -11.80 10.07
N SER A 66 -20.46 -11.33 9.28
CA SER A 66 -19.41 -12.18 8.72
C SER A 66 -18.51 -12.76 9.81
N LEU A 67 -18.14 -11.95 10.81
CA LEU A 67 -17.33 -12.40 11.93
C LEU A 67 -18.10 -13.43 12.78
N SER A 68 -19.36 -13.14 13.12
CA SER A 68 -20.22 -14.01 13.91
C SER A 68 -20.37 -15.39 13.29
N LEU A 69 -20.65 -15.46 11.98
CA LEU A 69 -20.73 -16.73 11.25
C LEU A 69 -19.41 -17.50 11.25
N SER A 70 -18.28 -16.80 11.11
CA SER A 70 -16.94 -17.40 11.17
C SER A 70 -16.68 -18.03 12.55
N THR A 71 -17.05 -17.32 13.61
CA THR A 71 -16.89 -17.79 14.99
C THR A 71 -17.79 -18.99 15.27
N LEU A 72 -19.04 -18.96 14.82
CA LEU A 72 -19.97 -20.10 14.98
C LEU A 72 -19.43 -21.38 14.35
N ARG A 73 -18.86 -21.29 13.14
CA ARG A 73 -18.24 -22.44 12.46
C ARG A 73 -17.03 -22.99 13.21
N LEU A 74 -16.20 -22.11 13.78
CA LEU A 74 -15.06 -22.52 14.60
C LEU A 74 -15.51 -23.26 15.87
N ILE A 75 -16.60 -22.82 16.50
CA ILE A 75 -17.18 -23.50 17.67
C ILE A 75 -17.69 -24.88 17.28
N GLU A 76 -18.44 -24.99 16.18
CA GLU A 76 -18.97 -26.26 15.68
C GLU A 76 -17.84 -27.27 15.38
N GLU A 77 -16.77 -26.83 14.72
CA GLU A 77 -15.61 -27.68 14.43
C GLU A 77 -14.95 -28.21 15.71
N HIS A 78 -14.83 -27.39 16.76
CA HIS A 78 -14.27 -27.82 18.03
C HIS A 78 -15.19 -28.77 18.81
N ALA A 79 -16.50 -28.62 18.67
CA ALA A 79 -17.48 -29.48 19.33
C ALA A 79 -17.62 -30.86 18.65
N MET A 80 -17.28 -30.95 17.36
CA MET A 80 -17.27 -32.21 16.60
C MET A 80 -15.95 -33.00 16.70
N LYS A 81 -14.92 -32.42 17.35
CA LYS A 81 -13.69 -33.11 17.74
C LYS A 81 -13.86 -33.79 19.09
#